data_AF-X1JH37-F1
#
_entry.id   AF-X1JH37-F1
#
_cell.length_a   1.000
_cell.length_b   1.000
_cell.length_c   1.000
_cell.angle_alpha   90.00
_cell.angle_beta   90.00
_cell.angle_gamma   90.00
#
_symmetry.space_group_name_H-M   'P 1'
#
loop_
_entity.id
_entity.type
_entity.pdbx_description
1 polymer ?
#
loop_
_entity_poly.entity_id
_entity_poly.type
_entity_poly.pdbx_seq_one_letter_code
_entity_poly.pdbx_strand_id
1 'polypeptide(L)'
;GTKCKKCGKVWMPPRINCSECYEDTDWIELPHAGTIQISTIVWYGAAEFIQNVPYGCAFIKLDEADTALFQGVFSENLVPSKIKKGQRVKAVFKKREDREGRMTDFFFVPEDEWERWINKPEFEGGE
;
A
#
# COMPACT_ATOMS: atom_id res chain seq x y z
N GLY A 1 -7.33 8.83 -2.80
CA GLY A 1 -6.36 9.89 -2.44
C GLY A 1 -7.03 11.25 -2.43
N THR A 2 -6.28 12.35 -2.44
CA THR A 2 -6.85 13.70 -2.66
C THR A 2 -6.07 14.49 -3.71
N LYS A 3 -6.77 15.27 -4.53
CA LYS A 3 -6.19 16.07 -5.63
C LYS A 3 -6.30 17.56 -5.33
N CYS A 4 -5.19 18.29 -5.42
CA CYS A 4 -5.21 19.75 -5.22
C CYS A 4 -6.00 20.46 -6.33
N LYS A 5 -6.93 21.34 -5.93
CA LYS A 5 -7.75 22.14 -6.85
C LYS A 5 -6.94 23.13 -7.70
N LYS A 6 -5.79 23.58 -7.20
CA LYS A 6 -4.94 24.58 -7.85
C LYS A 6 -3.86 23.97 -8.74
N CYS A 7 -3.00 23.10 -8.21
CA CYS A 7 -1.86 22.55 -8.95
C CYS A 7 -2.10 21.14 -9.52
N GLY A 8 -3.23 20.51 -9.20
CA GLY A 8 -3.56 19.16 -9.68
C GLY A 8 -2.77 18.02 -9.03
N LYS A 9 -1.85 18.31 -8.10
CA LYS A 9 -1.05 17.31 -7.39
C LYS A 9 -1.93 16.33 -6.60
N VAL A 10 -1.63 15.05 -6.72
CA VAL A 10 -2.37 13.95 -6.09
C VAL A 10 -1.63 13.39 -4.89
N TRP A 11 -2.23 13.54 -3.71
CA TRP A 11 -1.69 13.09 -2.43
C TRP A 11 -2.20 11.71 -2.04
N MET A 12 -1.25 10.86 -1.67
CA MET A 12 -1.46 9.60 -0.96
C MET A 12 -0.32 9.40 0.06
N PRO A 13 -0.60 9.33 1.38
CA PRO A 13 -1.91 9.40 2.05
C PRO A 13 -2.67 10.71 1.77
N PRO A 14 -4.02 10.67 1.79
CA PRO A 14 -4.85 11.84 1.51
C PRO A 14 -4.61 12.95 2.53
N ARG A 15 -4.69 14.19 2.09
CA ARG A 15 -4.58 15.41 2.91
C ARG A 15 -5.77 16.31 2.63
N ILE A 16 -6.22 17.10 3.61
CA ILE A 16 -7.30 18.07 3.40
C ILE A 16 -6.84 19.26 2.54
N ASN A 17 -5.58 19.70 2.72
CA ASN A 17 -4.97 20.81 2.01
C ASN A 17 -3.65 20.41 1.33
N CYS A 18 -3.34 21.09 0.22
CA CYS A 18 -2.08 20.90 -0.50
C CYS A 18 -0.94 21.60 0.23
N SER A 19 0.12 20.87 0.57
CA SER A 19 1.27 21.43 1.30
C SER A 19 2.16 22.37 0.48
N GLU A 20 1.96 22.44 -0.84
CA GLU A 20 2.70 23.34 -1.73
C GLU A 20 1.91 24.61 -2.06
N CYS A 21 0.58 24.48 -2.19
CA CYS A 21 -0.30 25.58 -2.60
C CYS A 21 -1.10 26.20 -1.46
N TYR A 22 -1.20 25.50 -0.32
CA TYR A 22 -2.08 25.83 0.81
C TYR A 22 -3.57 25.94 0.45
N GLU A 23 -3.97 25.26 -0.62
CA GLU A 23 -5.34 25.23 -1.15
C GLU A 23 -6.04 23.91 -0.79
N ASP A 24 -7.37 23.93 -0.81
CA ASP A 24 -8.20 22.74 -0.63
C ASP A 24 -7.90 21.65 -1.68
N THR A 25 -8.20 20.41 -1.29
CA THR A 25 -8.12 19.24 -2.17
C THR A 25 -9.45 18.51 -2.24
N ASP A 26 -9.72 17.86 -3.36
CA ASP A 26 -10.91 17.01 -3.54
C ASP A 26 -10.56 15.54 -3.42
N TRP A 27 -11.45 14.76 -2.84
CA TRP A 27 -11.33 13.31 -2.80
C TRP A 27 -11.40 12.72 -4.21
N ILE A 28 -10.48 11.81 -4.48
CA ILE A 28 -10.48 11.02 -5.71
C ILE A 28 -10.22 9.56 -5.39
N GLU A 29 -10.83 8.67 -6.15
CA GLU A 29 -10.49 7.25 -6.12
C GLU A 29 -9.10 7.05 -6.74
N LEU A 30 -8.31 6.13 -6.19
CA LEU A 30 -7.00 5.80 -6.75
C LEU A 30 -6.95 4.31 -7.09
N PRO A 31 -6.23 3.93 -8.15
CA PRO A 31 -5.97 2.53 -8.42
C PRO A 31 -5.30 1.83 -7.23
N HIS A 32 -5.67 0.58 -7.01
CA HIS A 32 -5.10 -0.27 -5.95
C HIS A 32 -3.76 -0.91 -6.33
N ALA A 33 -3.20 -0.55 -7.49
CA ALA A 33 -1.89 -0.99 -7.94
C ALA A 33 -0.87 0.17 -7.84
N GLY A 34 0.40 -0.18 -7.67
CA GLY A 34 1.45 0.81 -7.50
C GLY A 34 2.85 0.23 -7.65
N THR A 35 3.83 1.10 -7.48
CA THR A 35 5.25 0.78 -7.64
C THR A 35 6.02 1.07 -6.37
N ILE A 36 6.79 0.07 -5.91
CA ILE A 36 7.71 0.23 -4.78
C ILE A 36 8.76 1.29 -5.10
N GLN A 37 8.88 2.30 -4.24
CA GLN A 37 9.89 3.36 -4.32
C GLN A 37 11.15 3.02 -3.51
N ILE A 38 10.95 2.46 -2.32
CA ILE A 38 11.98 1.98 -1.40
C ILE A 38 11.36 0.92 -0.48
N SER A 39 12.16 -0.04 -0.05
CA SER A 39 11.70 -1.23 0.68
C SER A 39 12.74 -1.72 1.67
N THR A 40 12.29 -2.51 2.65
CA THR A 40 13.16 -3.31 3.51
C THR A 40 12.46 -4.59 3.96
N ILE A 41 13.25 -5.56 4.43
CA ILE A 41 12.76 -6.74 5.15
C ILE A 41 13.01 -6.51 6.63
N VAL A 42 11.95 -6.59 7.42
CA VAL A 42 11.99 -6.45 8.87
C VAL A 42 12.24 -7.81 9.50
N TRP A 43 13.39 -7.96 10.15
CA TRP A 43 13.82 -9.20 10.82
C TRP A 43 13.58 -9.17 12.34
N TYR A 44 13.22 -8.02 12.89
CA TYR A 44 12.92 -7.83 14.32
C TYR A 44 11.81 -6.79 14.43
N GLY A 45 10.75 -7.11 15.17
CA GLY A 45 9.60 -6.24 15.37
C GLY A 45 9.22 -6.12 16.84
N ALA A 46 8.40 -5.12 17.16
CA ALA A 46 7.75 -5.01 18.47
C ALA A 46 6.81 -6.23 18.70
N ALA A 47 6.40 -6.47 19.95
CA ALA A 47 5.60 -7.64 20.32
C ALA A 47 4.35 -7.84 19.44
N GLU A 48 3.69 -6.76 19.02
CA GLU A 48 2.51 -6.80 18.14
C GLU A 48 2.80 -7.32 16.72
N PHE A 49 4.03 -7.19 16.22
CA PHE A 49 4.43 -7.58 14.87
C PHE A 49 5.35 -8.79 14.83
N ILE A 50 5.73 -9.33 15.99
CA ILE A 50 6.73 -10.41 16.10
C ILE A 50 6.29 -11.70 15.37
N GLN A 51 4.98 -11.97 15.33
CA GLN A 51 4.40 -13.15 14.67
C GLN A 51 4.52 -13.10 13.14
N ASN A 52 4.72 -11.91 12.56
CA ASN A 52 4.82 -11.70 11.12
C ASN A 52 6.27 -11.63 10.64
N VAL A 53 7.26 -11.78 11.52
CA VAL A 53 8.67 -11.70 11.14
C VAL A 53 9.13 -13.01 10.44
N PRO A 54 9.87 -12.93 9.32
CA PRO A 54 10.21 -11.72 8.58
C PRO A 54 9.05 -11.23 7.70
N TYR A 55 8.85 -9.91 7.64
CA TYR A 55 7.90 -9.28 6.70
C TYR A 55 8.56 -8.16 5.91
N GLY A 56 8.06 -7.92 4.69
CA GLY A 56 8.46 -6.77 3.89
C GLY A 56 7.64 -5.54 4.25
N CYS A 57 8.24 -4.36 4.11
CA CYS A 57 7.52 -3.10 4.09
C CYS A 57 8.15 -2.16 3.07
N ALA A 58 7.33 -1.25 2.54
CA ALA A 58 7.76 -0.35 1.49
C ALA A 58 7.01 0.98 1.49
N PHE A 59 7.65 1.99 0.92
CA PHE A 59 6.93 3.14 0.39
C PHE A 59 6.46 2.82 -1.03
N ILE A 60 5.15 2.87 -1.25
CA ILE A 60 4.49 2.49 -2.48
C ILE A 60 3.80 3.73 -3.04
N LYS A 61 4.17 4.11 -4.27
CA LYS A 61 3.46 5.13 -5.03
C LYS A 61 2.38 4.41 -5.83
N LEU A 62 1.12 4.61 -5.45
CA LEU A 62 -0.01 4.14 -6.23
C LEU A 62 0.01 4.76 -7.63
N ASP A 63 -0.57 4.06 -8.59
CA ASP A 63 -0.77 4.64 -9.91
C ASP A 63 -1.62 5.92 -9.77
N GLU A 64 -1.35 6.90 -10.63
CA GLU A 64 -1.98 8.23 -10.60
C GLU A 64 -1.66 9.11 -9.36
N ALA A 65 -0.96 8.59 -8.34
CA ALA A 65 -0.51 9.38 -7.20
C ALA A 65 0.85 10.06 -7.42
N ASP A 66 1.06 11.23 -6.79
CA ASP A 66 2.35 11.93 -6.78
C ASP A 66 3.20 11.62 -5.56
N THR A 67 2.61 11.10 -4.49
CA THR A 67 3.31 10.71 -3.25
C THR A 67 3.12 9.22 -2.92
N ALA A 68 3.99 8.70 -2.06
CA ALA A 68 3.97 7.30 -1.64
C ALA A 68 3.41 7.13 -0.22
N LEU A 69 2.70 6.03 0.01
CA LEU A 69 2.29 5.59 1.33
C LEU A 69 3.22 4.47 1.84
N PHE A 70 3.40 4.38 3.16
CA PHE A 70 4.13 3.27 3.77
C PHE A 70 3.16 2.15 4.15
N GLN A 71 3.45 0.92 3.72
CA GLN A 71 2.62 -0.25 4.01
C GLN A 71 3.44 -1.55 3.98
N GLY A 72 2.91 -2.61 4.62
CA GLY A 72 3.41 -3.96 4.53
C GLY A 72 3.35 -4.53 3.11
N VAL A 73 4.39 -5.28 2.74
CA VAL A 73 4.50 -6.02 1.49
C VAL A 73 4.79 -7.48 1.81
N PHE A 74 3.88 -8.36 1.41
CA PHE A 74 3.99 -9.80 1.65
C PHE A 74 4.21 -10.54 0.34
N SER A 75 4.92 -11.66 0.41
CA SER A 75 5.17 -12.54 -0.71
C SER A 75 5.23 -13.97 -0.20
N GLU A 76 4.83 -14.94 -1.02
CA GLU A 76 4.97 -16.37 -0.70
C GLU A 76 6.44 -16.78 -0.54
N ASN A 77 7.34 -16.06 -1.21
CA ASN A 77 8.78 -16.26 -1.11
C ASN A 77 9.46 -14.92 -0.88
N LEU A 78 9.39 -14.43 0.36
CA LEU A 78 9.92 -13.13 0.74
C LEU A 78 11.45 -13.09 0.63
N VAL A 79 11.93 -12.51 -0.46
CA VAL A 79 13.34 -12.24 -0.71
C VAL A 79 13.54 -10.80 -1.19
N PRO A 80 14.73 -10.19 -1.01
CA PRO A 80 14.97 -8.79 -1.40
C PRO A 80 14.62 -8.50 -2.87
N SER A 81 14.83 -9.46 -3.76
CA SER A 81 14.52 -9.29 -5.19
C SER A 81 13.03 -9.18 -5.50
N LYS A 82 12.15 -9.72 -4.62
CA LYS A 82 10.69 -9.71 -4.77
C LYS A 82 10.03 -8.42 -4.30
N ILE A 83 10.71 -7.62 -3.48
CA ILE A 83 10.16 -6.36 -2.93
C ILE A 83 11.02 -5.14 -3.24
N LYS A 84 11.83 -5.17 -4.31
CA LYS A 84 12.77 -4.09 -4.66
C LYS A 84 12.11 -2.86 -5.28
N LYS A 85 12.84 -1.73 -5.34
CA LYS A 85 12.45 -0.52 -6.10
C LYS A 85 12.07 -0.88 -7.54
N GLY A 86 10.97 -0.31 -8.02
CA GLY A 86 10.44 -0.54 -9.36
C GLY A 86 9.53 -1.76 -9.49
N GLN A 87 9.45 -2.61 -8.46
CA GLN A 87 8.53 -3.74 -8.45
C GLN A 87 7.08 -3.27 -8.45
N ARG A 88 6.26 -3.90 -9.32
CA ARG A 88 4.81 -3.75 -9.35
C ARG A 88 4.18 -4.54 -8.24
N VAL A 89 3.26 -3.88 -7.54
CA VAL A 89 2.52 -4.46 -6.43
C VAL A 89 1.05 -4.06 -6.52
N LYS A 90 0.18 -4.88 -5.94
CA LYS A 90 -1.25 -4.62 -5.89
C LYS A 90 -1.80 -4.91 -4.49
N ALA A 91 -2.74 -4.08 -4.06
CA ALA A 91 -3.30 -4.18 -2.73
C ALA A 91 -4.19 -5.41 -2.58
N VAL A 92 -4.10 -6.02 -1.41
CA VAL A 92 -4.94 -7.11 -0.94
C VAL A 92 -5.56 -6.63 0.36
N PHE A 93 -6.87 -6.79 0.48
CA PHE A 93 -7.61 -6.34 1.64
C PHE A 93 -8.11 -7.55 2.41
N LYS A 94 -8.26 -7.43 3.73
CA LYS A 94 -9.15 -8.33 4.47
C LYS A 94 -10.57 -8.22 3.91
N LYS A 95 -11.35 -9.28 4.08
CA LYS A 95 -12.79 -9.24 3.82
C LYS A 95 -13.47 -8.09 4.55
N ARG A 96 -14.50 -7.52 3.93
CA ARG A 96 -15.19 -6.33 4.47
C ARG A 96 -15.66 -6.50 5.91
N GLU A 97 -16.15 -7.68 6.28
CA GLU A 97 -16.61 -8.03 7.63
C GLU A 97 -15.49 -8.08 8.68
N ASP A 98 -14.23 -8.31 8.25
CA ASP A 98 -13.06 -8.45 9.13
C ASP A 98 -12.22 -7.16 9.24
N ARG A 99 -12.66 -6.07 8.59
CA ARG A 99 -11.98 -4.77 8.64
C ARG A 99 -12.35 -4.02 9.91
N GLU A 100 -11.33 -3.52 10.60
CA GLU A 100 -11.44 -2.78 11.87
C GLU A 100 -11.06 -1.30 11.73
N GLY A 101 -10.79 -0.83 10.50
CA GLY A 101 -10.27 0.51 10.22
C GLY A 101 -8.79 0.68 10.55
N ARG A 102 -8.04 -0.42 10.63
CA ARG A 102 -6.61 -0.43 10.96
C ARG A 102 -5.77 -0.40 9.68
N MET A 103 -4.56 0.17 9.76
CA MET A 103 -3.61 0.10 8.64
C MET A 103 -3.28 -1.34 8.21
N THR A 104 -3.42 -2.31 9.12
CA THR A 104 -3.22 -3.74 8.85
C THR A 104 -4.41 -4.42 8.17
N ASP A 105 -5.49 -3.70 7.85
CA ASP A 105 -6.63 -4.27 7.11
C ASP A 105 -6.35 -4.45 5.62
N PHE A 106 -5.23 -3.92 5.15
CA PHE A 106 -4.73 -4.16 3.81
C PHE A 106 -3.21 -4.21 3.81
N PHE A 107 -2.67 -4.82 2.78
CA PHE A 107 -1.25 -4.88 2.49
C PHE A 107 -1.05 -4.97 0.99
N PHE A 108 0.19 -4.96 0.53
CA PHE A 108 0.52 -5.16 -0.87
C PHE A 108 1.22 -6.50 -1.08
N VAL A 109 1.07 -7.04 -2.30
CA VAL A 109 1.81 -8.21 -2.75
C VAL A 109 2.37 -7.94 -4.14
N PRO A 110 3.45 -8.61 -4.56
CA PRO A 110 3.90 -8.58 -5.95
C PRO A 110 2.74 -8.87 -6.90
N GLU A 111 2.62 -8.08 -7.97
CA GLU A 111 1.48 -8.18 -8.90
C GLU A 111 1.36 -9.59 -9.53
N ASP A 112 2.48 -10.29 -9.73
CA ASP A 112 2.55 -11.68 -10.20
C ASP A 112 2.03 -12.72 -9.17
N GLU A 113 1.87 -12.34 -7.91
CA GLU A 113 1.34 -13.18 -6.84
C GLU A 113 -0.10 -12.83 -6.47
N TRP A 114 -0.63 -11.70 -6.95
CA TRP A 114 -1.88 -11.11 -6.47
C TRP A 114 -3.08 -12.06 -6.53
N GLU A 115 -3.28 -12.76 -7.65
CA GLU A 115 -4.38 -13.72 -7.81
C GLU A 115 -4.36 -14.83 -6.75
N ARG A 116 -3.17 -15.30 -6.34
CA ARG A 116 -3.07 -16.34 -5.31
C ARG A 116 -3.49 -15.82 -3.94
N TRP A 117 -3.18 -14.57 -3.65
CA TRP A 117 -3.50 -13.95 -2.37
C TRP A 117 -5.00 -13.69 -2.21
N ILE A 118 -5.66 -13.17 -3.25
CA ILE A 118 -7.11 -12.89 -3.19
C ILE A 118 -7.98 -14.16 -3.24
N ASN A 119 -7.42 -15.28 -3.67
CA ASN A 119 -8.10 -16.58 -3.63
C ASN A 119 -8.05 -17.25 -2.25
N LYS A 120 -7.29 -16.69 -1.30
CA LYS A 120 -7.30 -17.15 0.10
C LYS A 120 -8.59 -16.70 0.79
N PRO A 121 -9.23 -17.54 1.62
CA PRO A 121 -10.54 -17.26 2.19
C PRO A 121 -10.58 -16.04 3.13
N GLU A 122 -9.44 -15.53 3.59
CA GLU A 122 -9.32 -14.40 4.51
C GLU A 122 -9.29 -13.04 3.79
N PHE A 123 -9.03 -13.04 2.48
CA PHE A 123 -8.75 -11.83 1.72
C PHE A 123 -9.70 -11.63 0.55
N GLU A 124 -9.75 -10.38 0.09
CA GLU A 124 -10.44 -9.98 -1.13
C GLU A 124 -9.57 -9.01 -1.93
N GLY A 125 -9.89 -8.87 -3.22
CA GLY A 125 -9.29 -7.86 -4.07
C GLY A 125 -9.74 -6.46 -3.68
N GLY A 126 -8.87 -5.48 -3.91
CA GLY A 126 -9.31 -4.09 -3.98
C GLY A 126 -9.91 -3.83 -5.35
N GLU A 127 -11.23 -3.72 -5.44
CA GLU A 127 -11.94 -3.18 -6.62
C GLU A 127 -11.82 -1.66 -6.69
#